data_AF-A0A0P7W060-F1
#
_entry.id   AF-A0A0P7W060-F1
#
_cell.length_a   1.000
_cell.length_b   1.000
_cell.length_c   1.000
_cell.angle_alpha   90.00
_cell.angle_beta   90.00
_cell.angle_gamma   90.00
#
_symmetry.space_group_name_H-M   'P 1'
#
loop_
_entity.id
_entity.type
_entity.pdbx_description
1 polymer ?
#
loop_
_entity_poly.entity_id
_entity_poly.type
_entity_poly.pdbx_seq_one_letter_code
_entity_poly.pdbx_strand_id
1 'polypeptide(L)' 'MSRSTNVRFEHRSAFNALLSGAFANFALVSCFVNGEPASAIAIVEETDGEVIIRPLFVSITDEMQLADHDGRLA' A
#
# COMPACT_ATOMS: atom_id res chain seq x y z
N MET A 1 -11.85 23.32 12.09
CA MET A 1 -11.94 22.33 11.00
C MET A 1 -11.19 21.08 11.45
N SER A 2 -11.82 19.91 11.43
CA SER A 2 -11.13 18.66 11.72
C SER A 2 -10.11 18.43 10.60
N ARG A 3 -8.80 18.42 10.91
CA ARG A 3 -7.75 18.04 9.96
C ARG A 3 -7.91 16.54 9.67
N SER A 4 -8.65 16.19 8.62
CA SER A 4 -8.74 14.79 8.19
C SER A 4 -7.41 14.39 7.54
N THR A 5 -6.76 13.38 8.08
CA THR A 5 -5.60 12.75 7.45
C THR A 5 -6.06 11.60 6.55
N ASN A 6 -5.34 11.36 5.46
CA ASN A 6 -5.50 10.16 4.64
C ASN A 6 -4.92 8.91 5.33
N VAL A 7 -4.24 9.07 6.48
CA VAL A 7 -3.65 7.98 7.26
C VAL A 7 -4.71 7.29 8.14
N ARG A 8 -5.18 6.13 7.69
CA ARG A 8 -6.13 5.27 8.41
C ARG A 8 -5.42 4.29 9.35
N PHE A 9 -6.18 3.54 10.14
CA PHE A 9 -5.64 2.56 11.08
C PHE A 9 -4.83 1.47 10.37
N GLU A 10 -5.32 1.02 9.23
CA GLU A 10 -4.74 -0.02 8.39
C GLU A 10 -3.37 0.40 7.88
N HIS A 11 -3.21 1.68 7.48
CA HIS A 11 -1.92 2.23 7.04
C HIS A 11 -0.87 2.19 8.16
N ARG A 12 -1.27 2.52 9.40
CA ARG A 12 -0.36 2.46 10.56
C ARG A 12 0.02 1.02 10.92
N SER A 13 -0.95 0.11 10.86
CA SER A 13 -0.72 -1.32 11.11
C SER A 13 0.25 -1.90 10.08
N ALA A 14 0.05 -1.62 8.80
CA ALA A 14 0.93 -2.02 7.70
C ALA A 14 2.37 -1.47 7.87
N PHE A 15 2.50 -0.18 8.18
CA PHE A 15 3.80 0.45 8.41
C PHE A 15 4.57 -0.19 9.58
N ASN A 16 3.88 -0.46 10.69
CA ASN A 16 4.48 -1.14 11.83
C ASN A 16 4.86 -2.58 11.52
N ALA A 17 4.06 -3.29 10.70
CA ALA A 17 4.38 -4.64 10.24
C ALA A 17 5.71 -4.66 9.47
N LEU A 18 5.91 -3.72 8.54
CA LEU A 18 7.16 -3.55 7.79
C LEU A 18 8.36 -3.27 8.70
N LEU A 19 8.21 -2.43 9.72
CA LEU A 19 9.31 -2.07 10.63
C LEU A 19 9.66 -3.16 11.64
N SER A 20 8.66 -3.93 12.10
CA SER A 20 8.84 -4.90 13.18
C SER A 20 9.70 -6.10 12.79
N GLY A 21 9.78 -6.43 11.50
CA GLY A 21 10.39 -7.68 11.02
C GLY A 21 9.68 -8.96 11.50
N ALA A 22 8.55 -8.83 12.22
CA ALA A 22 7.80 -9.95 12.78
C ALA A 22 7.00 -10.72 11.71
N PHE A 23 6.87 -10.13 10.53
CA PHE A 23 6.15 -10.70 9.39
C PHE A 23 7.17 -11.09 8.32
N ALA A 24 7.13 -12.34 7.87
CA ALA A 24 8.02 -12.87 6.84
C ALA A 24 7.31 -13.09 5.49
N ASN A 25 6.00 -12.91 5.45
CA ASN A 25 5.15 -13.21 4.30
C ASN A 25 4.94 -12.01 3.37
N PHE A 26 5.99 -11.22 3.17
CA PHE A 26 5.99 -10.12 2.22
C PHE A 26 6.41 -10.61 0.84
N ALA A 27 5.76 -10.10 -0.20
CA ALA A 27 6.14 -10.31 -1.58
C ALA A 27 6.17 -8.99 -2.35
N LEU A 28 7.10 -8.89 -3.31
CA LEU A 28 7.05 -7.89 -4.36
C LEU A 28 6.17 -8.41 -5.49
N VAL A 29 5.08 -7.70 -5.77
CA VAL A 29 4.05 -8.11 -6.72
C VAL A 29 4.04 -7.13 -7.89
N SER A 30 4.14 -7.66 -9.11
CA SER A 30 3.82 -6.91 -10.32
C SER A 30 2.30 -6.82 -10.46
N CYS A 31 1.77 -5.61 -10.67
CA CYS A 31 0.34 -5.38 -10.73
C CYS A 31 -0.02 -4.25 -11.70
N PHE A 32 -1.30 -3.92 -11.77
CA PHE A 32 -1.80 -2.78 -12.54
C PHE A 32 -2.65 -1.90 -11.63
N VAL A 33 -2.51 -0.58 -11.75
CA VAL A 33 -3.35 0.40 -11.04
C VAL A 33 -3.97 1.31 -12.08
N ASN A 34 -5.31 1.34 -12.14
CA ASN A 34 -6.07 2.05 -13.16
C ASN A 34 -5.69 1.67 -14.61
N GLY A 35 -5.22 0.44 -14.83
CA GLY A 35 -4.80 -0.06 -16.15
C GLY A 35 -3.31 0.11 -16.45
N GLU A 36 -2.59 0.91 -15.65
CA GLU A 36 -1.15 1.17 -15.83
C GLU A 36 -0.28 0.18 -15.04
N PRO A 37 0.84 -0.30 -15.60
CA PRO A 37 1.77 -1.18 -14.89
C PRO A 37 2.31 -0.53 -13.62
N ALA A 38 2.31 -1.29 -12.53
CA ALA A 38 2.82 -0.87 -11.23
C ALA A 38 3.49 -2.03 -10.48
N SER A 39 4.07 -1.70 -9.33
CA SER A 39 4.57 -2.68 -8.38
C SER A 39 4.01 -2.40 -7.00
N ALA A 40 3.78 -3.46 -6.22
CA ALA A 40 3.33 -3.35 -4.85
C ALA A 40 4.17 -4.24 -3.92
N ILE A 41 4.45 -3.73 -2.72
CA ILE A 41 4.86 -4.57 -1.61
C ILE A 41 3.58 -5.01 -0.92
N ALA A 42 3.31 -6.31 -0.91
CA ALA A 42 2.10 -6.87 -0.35
C ALA A 42 2.41 -7.90 0.74
N ILE A 43 1.48 -8.00 1.69
CA ILE A 43 1.36 -9.20 2.52
C ILE A 43 0.62 -10.25 1.70
N VAL A 44 1.17 -11.46 1.65
CA VAL A 44 0.50 -12.63 1.06
C VAL A 44 0.12 -13.56 2.20
N GLU A 45 -1.18 -13.77 2.39
CA GLU A 45 -1.74 -14.68 3.39
C GLU A 45 -2.48 -15.80 2.66
N GLU A 46 -2.29 -17.04 3.12
CA GLU A 46 -3.16 -18.15 2.74
C GLU A 46 -4.14 -18.39 3.88
N THR A 47 -5.43 -18.35 3.61
CA THR A 47 -6.49 -18.59 4.59
C THR A 47 -7.57 -19.44 3.95
N ASP A 48 -7.88 -20.60 4.54
CA ASP A 48 -8.89 -21.55 4.06
C ASP A 48 -8.75 -21.94 2.57
N GLY A 49 -7.51 -21.99 2.07
CA GLY A 49 -7.22 -22.31 0.67
C GLY A 49 -7.34 -21.14 -0.31
N GLU A 50 -7.68 -19.94 0.18
CA GLU A 50 -7.67 -18.70 -0.58
C GLU A 50 -6.37 -17.91 -0.34
N VAL A 51 -5.84 -17.32 -1.41
CA VAL A 51 -4.68 -16.42 -1.35
C VAL A 51 -5.20 -14.98 -1.25
N ILE A 52 -4.92 -14.34 -0.12
CA ILE A 52 -5.22 -12.93 0.12
C ILE A 52 -3.95 -12.11 -0.11
N ILE A 53 -3.99 -11.23 -1.11
CA ILE A 53 -2.94 -10.25 -1.38
C ILE A 53 -3.39 -8.90 -0.84
N ARG A 54 -2.72 -8.41 0.20
CA ARG A 54 -2.98 -7.10 0.80
C ARG A 54 -1.83 -6.15 0.49
N PRO A 55 -2.00 -5.19 -0.44
CA PRO A 55 -0.98 -4.19 -0.73
C PRO A 55 -0.72 -3.30 0.49
N LEU A 56 0.55 -3.12 0.83
CA LEU A 56 1.00 -2.19 1.88
C LEU A 56 1.59 -0.92 1.31
N PHE A 57 2.23 -1.06 0.16
CA PHE A 57 2.82 0.03 -0.61
C PHE A 57 2.56 -0.24 -2.08
N VAL A 58 2.25 0.80 -2.84
CA VAL A 58 2.11 0.79 -4.28
C VAL A 58 3.05 1.85 -4.83
N SER A 59 3.91 1.48 -5.79
CA SER A 59 4.79 2.43 -6.45
C SER A 59 3.96 3.44 -7.23
N ILE A 60 4.31 4.73 -7.11
CA ILE A 60 3.81 5.75 -8.04
C ILE A 60 4.27 5.40 -9.47
N THR A 61 3.38 5.57 -10.44
CA THR A 61 3.69 5.46 -11.86
C THR A 61 3.93 6.84 -12.45
N ASP A 62 4.50 6.92 -13.65
CA ASP A 62 4.81 8.19 -14.33
C ASP A 62 3.56 9.05 -14.60
N GLU A 63 2.38 8.42 -14.64
CA GLU A 63 1.10 9.11 -14.89
C GLU A 63 0.37 9.50 -13.60
N MET A 64 0.82 9.03 -12.42
CA MET A 64 0.18 9.37 -11.15
C MET A 64 0.53 10.79 -10.70
N GLN A 65 -0.50 11.59 -10.44
CA GLN A 65 -0.35 12.91 -9.80
C GLN A 65 -0.36 12.76 -8.28
N LEU A 66 0.80 13.00 -7.65
CA LEU A 66 0.92 13.01 -6.20
C LEU A 66 0.57 14.41 -5.67
N ALA A 67 -0.33 14.47 -4.69
CA ALA A 67 -0.68 15.71 -4.00
C ALA A 67 -0.53 15.55 -2.49
N ASP A 68 -0.16 16.63 -1.81
CA ASP A 68 -0.18 16.69 -0.35
C ASP A 68 -1.63 16.75 0.20
N HIS A 69 -1.74 16.79 1.53
CA HIS A 69 -3.03 16.91 2.21
C HIS A 69 -3.82 18.21 1.89
N ASP A 70 -3.16 19.23 1.36
CA ASP A 70 -3.77 20.49 0.91
C ASP A 70 -4.14 20.42 -0.59
N GLY A 71 -3.89 19.30 -1.27
CA GLY A 71 -4.09 19.13 -2.70
C GLY A 71 -3.00 19.78 -3.57
N ARG A 72 -1.87 20.18 -2.99
CA ARG A 72 -0.74 20.73 -3.76
C ARG A 72 0.03 19.60 -4.40
N LEU A 73 0.22 19.68 -5.71
CA LEU A 73 1.02 18.71 -6.45
C LEU A 73 2.47 18.72 -5.99
N ALA A 74 3.05 17.53 -5.83
CA ALA A 74 4.44 17.30 -5.44
C ALA A 74 5.39 17.33 -6.65
#